data_AF-A0A511QSK3-F1
#
_entry.id   AF-A0A511QSK3-F1
#
_cell.length_a   1.000
_cell.length_b   1.000
_cell.length_c   1.000
_cell.angle_alpha   90.00
_cell.angle_beta   90.00
_cell.angle_gamma   90.00
#
_symmetry.space_group_name_H-M   'P 1'
#
loop_
_entity.id
_entity.type
_entity.pdbx_description
1 polymer ?
#
loop_
_entity_poly.entity_id
_entity_poly.type
_entity_poly.pdbx_seq_one_letter_code
_entity_poly.pdbx_strand_id
1 'polypeptide(L)'
;MVRDVTQQQVDEKALTDAIASRTLSWLTGSSSNNDYISVGRLANYFGFVGLRVASGHSLSRSQVAKQTLAVLDKKQTEILLELVEDQKAPFKQVIESRYEINRALEGLLVGESLSRTDFLLLGQDYGQSEAELGRVIAQSFGQLIPTLTNEQREQLQTIREAHLAGRGHELSFDGPKLKMSKADKKELTNLAARLLSWSTGSAEFNDFEVVGKPSQHFGFVSLRIESNHGVKRGKVSKEVMSLLTDKQGKQLQQTAKINNSQFQEFMQARGKLLRTLEVALEGEVIDKTKVIEYGKQTGILEASMTWEQAQVMLEIRQSLTQEQASTLLDMRRRYTAQVDLKETMSSLDRGRQLYAQCSLCHSNTFSSTVAPNIDNVVGKRIASDQDFRRYSDGMQDFAKENKIWTEPLLQRFLASPKTLIPGTYMSYRGLDNRQDRDALLKYMSQSRN
;
A
#
# COMPACT_ATOMS: atom_id res chain seq x y z
N MET A 1 28.98 7.50 12.29
CA MET A 1 28.36 8.84 12.14
C MET A 1 27.17 8.70 11.18
N VAL A 2 26.00 9.29 11.47
CA VAL A 2 24.88 9.27 10.53
C VAL A 2 25.28 10.15 9.34
N ARG A 3 25.37 9.56 8.15
CA ARG A 3 25.65 10.32 6.92
C ARG A 3 24.49 11.27 6.63
N ASP A 4 24.78 12.43 6.06
CA ASP A 4 23.76 13.43 5.75
C ASP A 4 22.86 12.92 4.61
N VAL A 5 21.78 12.24 4.98
CA VAL A 5 20.75 11.74 4.07
C VAL A 5 19.76 12.83 3.64
N THR A 6 19.91 14.06 4.15
CA THR A 6 18.98 15.18 3.88
C THR A 6 19.21 15.83 2.52
N GLN A 7 20.34 15.55 1.87
CA GLN A 7 20.67 16.12 0.55
C GLN A 7 19.84 15.56 -0.61
N GLN A 8 19.00 14.56 -0.38
CA GLN A 8 17.98 14.18 -1.35
C GLN A 8 16.83 15.18 -1.26
N GLN A 9 16.90 16.23 -2.09
CA GLN A 9 15.86 17.24 -2.17
C GLN A 9 14.52 16.58 -2.44
N VAL A 10 13.62 16.70 -1.46
CA VAL A 10 12.28 16.15 -1.56
C VAL A 10 11.48 17.00 -2.52
N ASP A 11 11.06 16.40 -3.63
CA ASP A 11 10.10 17.04 -4.53
C ASP A 11 8.72 17.06 -3.84
N GLU A 12 8.38 18.20 -3.23
CA GLU A 12 7.06 18.46 -2.63
C GLU A 12 5.92 18.16 -3.61
N LYS A 13 6.15 18.39 -4.91
CA LYS A 13 5.18 18.05 -5.96
C LYS A 13 5.02 16.54 -6.09
N ALA A 14 6.11 15.77 -6.03
CA ALA A 14 6.04 14.31 -6.05
C ALA A 14 5.31 13.74 -4.82
N LEU A 15 5.51 14.34 -3.65
CA LEU A 15 4.78 13.96 -2.44
C LEU A 15 3.29 14.33 -2.53
N THR A 16 2.97 15.52 -3.02
CA THR A 16 1.59 15.93 -3.32
C THR A 16 0.94 14.97 -4.31
N ASP A 17 1.64 14.59 -5.38
CA ASP A 17 1.17 13.61 -6.35
C ASP A 17 0.94 12.22 -5.71
N ALA A 18 1.78 11.84 -4.74
CA ALA A 18 1.58 10.62 -3.98
C ALA A 18 0.33 10.69 -3.10
N ILE A 19 0.15 11.75 -2.34
CA ILE A 19 -0.99 11.92 -1.45
C ILE A 19 -2.29 12.02 -2.27
N ALA A 20 -2.36 12.86 -3.30
CA ALA A 20 -3.56 13.01 -4.14
C ALA A 20 -3.98 11.70 -4.82
N SER A 21 -3.01 10.94 -5.35
CA SER A 21 -3.32 9.62 -5.93
C SER A 21 -3.75 8.57 -4.90
N ARG A 22 -3.24 8.67 -3.66
CA ARG A 22 -3.68 7.86 -2.51
C ARG A 22 -5.09 8.23 -2.06
N THR A 23 -5.47 9.50 -2.13
CA THR A 23 -6.84 9.95 -1.85
C THR A 23 -7.86 9.20 -2.70
N LEU A 24 -7.62 9.07 -4.02
CA LEU A 24 -8.49 8.24 -4.85
C LEU A 24 -8.50 6.79 -4.37
N SER A 25 -7.32 6.17 -4.29
CA SER A 25 -7.21 4.72 -4.05
C SER A 25 -7.75 4.28 -2.69
N TRP A 26 -7.55 5.08 -1.64
CA TRP A 26 -8.03 4.78 -0.30
C TRP A 26 -9.50 5.08 -0.10
N LEU A 27 -9.95 6.30 -0.45
CA LEU A 27 -11.33 6.71 -0.21
C LEU A 27 -12.34 5.87 -1.01
N THR A 28 -11.94 5.35 -2.17
CA THR A 28 -12.80 4.52 -3.03
C THR A 28 -12.48 3.03 -2.97
N GLY A 29 -11.46 2.64 -2.21
CA GLY A 29 -10.93 1.28 -2.19
C GLY A 29 -11.43 0.44 -1.02
N SER A 30 -10.81 -0.73 -0.90
CA SER A 30 -11.07 -1.71 0.15
C SER A 30 -9.79 -2.05 0.92
N SER A 31 -9.90 -2.67 2.10
CA SER A 31 -8.72 -3.20 2.82
C SER A 31 -7.90 -4.16 1.96
N SER A 32 -8.52 -5.04 1.15
CA SER A 32 -7.78 -5.96 0.28
C SER A 32 -6.89 -5.23 -0.74
N ASN A 33 -7.33 -4.05 -1.20
CA ASN A 33 -6.52 -3.20 -2.06
C ASN A 33 -5.27 -2.67 -1.34
N ASN A 34 -5.37 -2.50 -0.03
CA ASN A 34 -4.29 -2.03 0.82
C ASN A 34 -3.37 -3.19 1.25
N ASP A 35 -3.88 -4.41 1.41
CA ASP A 35 -3.14 -5.56 1.96
C ASP A 35 -2.06 -6.10 1.01
N TYR A 36 -2.28 -6.03 -0.29
CA TYR A 36 -1.27 -6.50 -1.24
C TYR A 36 -0.03 -5.59 -1.24
N ILE A 37 1.13 -6.20 -1.05
CA ILE A 37 2.42 -5.58 -1.34
C ILE A 37 3.25 -6.50 -2.24
N SER A 38 3.90 -5.93 -3.26
CA SER A 38 4.77 -6.72 -4.13
C SER A 38 6.00 -7.22 -3.37
N VAL A 39 6.40 -8.47 -3.64
CA VAL A 39 7.70 -9.02 -3.22
C VAL A 39 8.85 -8.04 -3.50
N GLY A 40 9.74 -7.91 -2.53
CA GLY A 40 10.87 -6.99 -2.59
C GLY A 40 10.58 -5.54 -2.22
N ARG A 41 9.38 -5.27 -1.69
CA ARG A 41 9.00 -3.96 -1.13
C ARG A 41 9.14 -3.87 0.38
N LEU A 42 9.20 -5.00 1.08
CA LEU A 42 9.43 -5.08 2.53
C LEU A 42 10.93 -5.16 2.84
N ALA A 43 11.35 -4.62 3.99
CA ALA A 43 12.75 -4.52 4.41
C ALA A 43 13.62 -3.95 3.29
N ASN A 44 13.21 -2.81 2.71
CA ASN A 44 13.89 -2.19 1.58
C ASN A 44 15.15 -1.41 2.03
N TYR A 45 16.11 -2.13 2.59
CA TYR A 45 17.38 -1.58 3.06
C TYR A 45 18.48 -1.73 2.01
N PHE A 46 18.33 -2.70 1.10
CA PHE A 46 19.45 -3.30 0.38
C PHE A 46 19.89 -2.62 -0.92
N GLY A 47 19.86 -1.29 -1.00
CA GLY A 47 20.44 -0.50 -2.09
C GLY A 47 19.78 -0.62 -3.48
N PHE A 48 18.93 -1.62 -3.71
CA PHE A 48 18.36 -1.90 -5.05
C PHE A 48 17.47 -0.78 -5.57
N VAL A 49 16.82 -0.03 -4.67
CA VAL A 49 16.06 1.15 -5.06
C VAL A 49 16.99 2.25 -5.55
N GLY A 50 18.09 2.52 -4.83
CA GLY A 50 19.11 3.44 -5.29
C GLY A 50 19.65 3.02 -6.65
N LEU A 51 19.91 1.73 -6.86
CA LEU A 51 20.42 1.18 -8.13
C LEU A 51 19.48 1.50 -9.28
N ARG A 52 18.18 1.26 -9.06
CA ARG A 52 17.15 1.57 -10.05
C ARG A 52 17.06 3.07 -10.34
N VAL A 53 17.13 3.92 -9.33
CA VAL A 53 17.02 5.38 -9.55
C VAL A 53 18.27 5.91 -10.25
N ALA A 54 19.47 5.51 -9.82
CA ALA A 54 20.72 5.92 -10.43
C ALA A 54 20.85 5.48 -11.90
N SER A 55 20.27 4.34 -12.28
CA SER A 55 20.27 3.89 -13.68
C SER A 55 19.48 4.82 -14.61
N GLY A 56 18.51 5.59 -14.10
CA GLY A 56 17.66 6.46 -14.93
C GLY A 56 16.68 5.71 -15.85
N HIS A 57 16.65 4.37 -15.84
CA HIS A 57 15.76 3.56 -16.67
C HIS A 57 15.12 2.40 -15.88
N SER A 58 14.27 1.61 -16.55
CA SER A 58 13.68 0.43 -15.94
C SER A 58 14.75 -0.64 -15.75
N LEU A 59 14.86 -1.19 -14.53
CA LEU A 59 15.71 -2.35 -14.24
C LEU A 59 14.86 -3.61 -14.10
N SER A 60 15.24 -4.64 -14.86
CA SER A 60 14.65 -5.98 -14.74
C SER A 60 15.26 -6.71 -13.54
N ARG A 61 14.53 -6.75 -12.42
CA ARG A 61 14.95 -7.48 -11.21
C ARG A 61 15.29 -8.94 -11.49
N SER A 62 14.47 -9.60 -12.32
CA SER A 62 14.68 -11.01 -12.70
C SER A 62 15.99 -11.22 -13.46
N GLN A 63 16.34 -10.27 -14.33
CA GLN A 63 17.56 -10.34 -15.09
C GLN A 63 18.78 -10.09 -14.21
N VAL A 64 18.74 -9.03 -13.38
CA VAL A 64 19.79 -8.75 -12.38
C VAL A 64 20.04 -10.00 -11.53
N ALA A 65 18.98 -10.59 -10.99
CA ALA A 65 19.07 -11.80 -10.17
C ALA A 65 19.68 -13.00 -10.88
N LYS A 66 19.28 -13.25 -12.15
CA LYS A 66 19.83 -14.35 -12.94
C LYS A 66 21.35 -14.21 -13.09
N GLN A 67 21.82 -12.99 -13.36
CA GLN A 67 23.24 -12.70 -13.56
C GLN A 67 24.01 -12.81 -12.25
N THR A 68 23.46 -12.29 -11.14
CA THR A 68 24.05 -12.45 -9.81
C THR A 68 24.20 -13.93 -9.43
N LEU A 69 23.15 -14.73 -9.59
CA LEU A 69 23.18 -16.16 -9.26
C LEU A 69 24.18 -16.96 -10.12
N ALA A 70 24.47 -16.51 -11.34
CA ALA A 70 25.43 -17.18 -12.20
C ALA A 70 26.90 -16.96 -11.77
N VAL A 71 27.16 -15.92 -10.98
CA VAL A 71 28.50 -15.63 -10.43
C VAL A 71 28.79 -16.46 -9.18
N LEU A 72 27.74 -16.86 -8.44
CA LEU A 72 27.88 -17.56 -7.17
C LEU A 72 28.24 -19.04 -7.38
N ASP A 73 29.08 -19.56 -6.49
CA ASP A 73 29.34 -21.00 -6.42
C ASP A 73 28.18 -21.75 -5.74
N LYS A 74 28.32 -23.07 -5.63
CA LYS A 74 27.30 -23.93 -5.02
C LYS A 74 27.05 -23.57 -3.53
N LYS A 75 28.10 -23.33 -2.74
CA LYS A 75 27.98 -23.05 -1.30
C LYS A 75 27.34 -21.68 -1.06
N GLN A 76 27.74 -20.68 -1.84
CA GLN A 76 27.16 -19.33 -1.80
C GLN A 76 25.70 -19.34 -2.23
N THR A 77 25.35 -20.15 -3.24
CA THR A 77 23.96 -20.35 -3.65
C THR A 77 23.14 -21.02 -2.55
N GLU A 78 23.69 -22.02 -1.86
CA GLU A 78 23.04 -22.69 -0.72
C GLU A 78 22.69 -21.69 0.40
N ILE A 79 23.57 -20.74 0.74
CA ILE A 79 23.28 -19.68 1.73
C ILE A 79 22.03 -18.87 1.33
N LEU A 80 21.88 -18.52 0.04
CA LEU A 80 20.68 -17.80 -0.42
C LEU A 80 19.43 -18.66 -0.39
N LEU A 81 19.54 -19.97 -0.61
CA LEU A 81 18.43 -20.91 -0.52
C LEU A 81 17.96 -21.10 0.92
N GLU A 82 18.90 -21.21 1.87
CA GLU A 82 18.60 -21.22 3.30
C GLU A 82 17.91 -19.92 3.73
N LEU A 83 18.41 -18.77 3.28
CA LEU A 83 17.77 -17.47 3.54
C LEU A 83 16.32 -17.39 3.03
N VAL A 84 15.98 -18.05 1.92
CA VAL A 84 14.59 -18.12 1.42
C VAL A 84 13.68 -18.78 2.45
N GLU A 85 14.15 -19.81 3.16
CA GLU A 85 13.41 -20.47 4.23
C GLU A 85 13.42 -19.65 5.53
N ASP A 86 14.59 -19.19 5.96
CA ASP A 86 14.78 -18.49 7.24
C ASP A 86 13.98 -17.19 7.33
N GLN A 87 13.81 -16.50 6.20
CA GLN A 87 13.05 -15.25 6.19
C GLN A 87 11.52 -15.47 6.25
N LYS A 88 10.99 -16.69 6.08
CA LYS A 88 9.53 -16.93 5.98
C LYS A 88 8.79 -16.47 7.24
N ALA A 89 9.31 -16.78 8.42
CA ALA A 89 8.68 -16.38 9.69
C ALA A 89 8.73 -14.85 9.91
N PRO A 90 9.89 -14.17 9.82
CA PRO A 90 9.95 -12.71 9.85
C PRO A 90 9.07 -12.05 8.79
N PHE A 91 9.06 -12.58 7.57
CA PHE A 91 8.22 -12.07 6.48
C PHE A 91 6.73 -12.14 6.85
N LYS A 92 6.29 -13.26 7.43
CA LYS A 92 4.91 -13.43 7.90
C LYS A 92 4.55 -12.39 8.98
N GLN A 93 5.43 -12.13 9.94
CA GLN A 93 5.22 -11.11 10.98
C GLN A 93 5.06 -9.70 10.41
N VAL A 94 5.82 -9.37 9.36
CA VAL A 94 5.67 -8.09 8.64
C VAL A 94 4.29 -8.00 7.97
N ILE A 95 3.82 -9.09 7.35
CA ILE A 95 2.50 -9.11 6.73
C ILE A 95 1.38 -8.96 7.78
N GLU A 96 1.48 -9.65 8.90
CA GLU A 96 0.49 -9.59 10.00
C GLU A 96 0.43 -8.18 10.62
N SER A 97 1.57 -7.61 11.02
CA SER A 97 1.62 -6.25 11.57
C SER A 97 1.13 -5.19 10.57
N ARG A 98 1.40 -5.39 9.28
CA ARG A 98 0.87 -4.51 8.22
C ARG A 98 -0.64 -4.62 8.07
N TYR A 99 -1.20 -5.83 8.21
CA TYR A 99 -2.64 -6.05 8.17
C TYR A 99 -3.34 -5.24 9.29
N GLU A 100 -2.79 -5.24 10.50
CA GLU A 100 -3.33 -4.44 11.62
C GLU A 100 -3.38 -2.94 11.30
N ILE A 101 -2.32 -2.37 10.71
CA ILE A 101 -2.32 -0.96 10.27
C ILE A 101 -3.42 -0.71 9.23
N ASN A 102 -3.55 -1.58 8.24
CA ASN A 102 -4.54 -1.41 7.18
C ASN A 102 -5.96 -1.53 7.72
N ARG A 103 -6.20 -2.43 8.68
CA ARG A 103 -7.48 -2.59 9.38
C ARG A 103 -7.83 -1.37 10.21
N ALA A 104 -6.87 -0.82 10.95
CA ALA A 104 -7.05 0.42 11.70
C ALA A 104 -7.43 1.59 10.77
N LEU A 105 -6.75 1.73 9.62
CA LEU A 105 -7.10 2.73 8.61
C LEU A 105 -8.49 2.49 7.99
N GLU A 106 -8.87 1.23 7.74
CA GLU A 106 -10.21 0.90 7.26
C GLU A 106 -11.29 1.23 8.31
N GLY A 107 -10.99 1.01 9.60
CA GLY A 107 -11.85 1.41 10.72
C GLY A 107 -12.22 2.89 10.66
N LEU A 108 -11.24 3.75 10.41
CA LEU A 108 -11.49 5.19 10.23
C LEU A 108 -12.46 5.50 9.08
N LEU A 109 -12.45 4.71 8.00
CA LEU A 109 -13.36 4.91 6.88
C LEU A 109 -14.81 4.51 7.22
N VAL A 110 -15.01 3.57 8.14
CA VAL A 110 -16.34 3.08 8.51
C VAL A 110 -16.86 3.68 9.82
N GLY A 111 -16.13 4.64 10.40
CA GLY A 111 -16.53 5.39 11.59
C GLY A 111 -16.12 4.75 12.92
N GLU A 112 -15.22 3.77 12.92
CA GLU A 112 -14.65 3.22 14.15
C GLU A 112 -13.71 4.25 14.81
N SER A 113 -13.73 4.31 16.14
CA SER A 113 -12.81 5.16 16.91
C SER A 113 -11.41 4.56 16.93
N LEU A 114 -10.40 5.35 16.57
CA LEU A 114 -9.00 4.98 16.66
C LEU A 114 -8.23 6.20 17.15
N SER A 115 -7.44 6.05 18.21
CA SER A 115 -6.59 7.14 18.68
C SER A 115 -5.28 7.21 17.88
N ARG A 116 -4.69 8.41 17.79
CA ARG A 116 -3.37 8.58 17.17
C ARG A 116 -2.32 7.72 17.89
N THR A 117 -2.37 7.65 19.22
CA THR A 117 -1.42 6.87 20.03
C THR A 117 -1.49 5.39 19.68
N ASP A 118 -2.68 4.80 19.61
CA ASP A 118 -2.86 3.38 19.26
C ASP A 118 -2.37 3.10 17.84
N PHE A 119 -2.66 4.00 16.89
CA PHE A 119 -2.17 3.86 15.52
C PHE A 119 -0.64 3.89 15.43
N LEU A 120 0.02 4.75 16.23
CA LEU A 120 1.48 4.79 16.28
C LEU A 120 2.09 3.54 16.90
N LEU A 121 1.41 2.87 17.83
CA LEU A 121 1.83 1.57 18.37
C LEU A 121 1.78 0.48 17.29
N LEU A 122 0.75 0.47 16.43
CA LEU A 122 0.73 -0.44 15.27
C LEU A 122 1.92 -0.17 14.32
N GLY A 123 2.22 1.12 14.09
CA GLY A 123 3.40 1.55 13.36
C GLY A 123 4.71 1.05 13.95
N GLN A 124 4.84 1.13 15.27
CA GLN A 124 5.99 0.64 16.02
C GLN A 124 6.21 -0.86 15.79
N ASP A 125 5.15 -1.67 15.89
CA ASP A 125 5.22 -3.12 15.76
C ASP A 125 5.53 -3.55 14.31
N TYR A 126 4.96 -2.83 13.34
CA TYR A 126 5.31 -3.00 11.92
C TYR A 126 6.79 -2.66 11.65
N GLY A 127 7.27 -1.52 12.15
CA GLY A 127 8.67 -1.12 11.98
C GLY A 127 9.66 -2.07 12.63
N GLN A 128 9.32 -2.62 13.81
CA GLN A 128 10.10 -3.69 14.45
C GLN A 128 10.15 -4.95 13.56
N SER A 129 9.01 -5.37 13.02
CA SER A 129 8.93 -6.55 12.17
C SER A 129 9.75 -6.38 10.88
N GLU A 130 9.68 -5.21 10.23
CA GLU A 130 10.49 -4.90 9.05
C GLU A 130 11.99 -4.91 9.36
N ALA A 131 12.37 -4.37 10.50
CA ALA A 131 13.77 -4.35 10.95
C ALA A 131 14.30 -5.76 11.22
N GLU A 132 13.51 -6.65 11.82
CA GLU A 132 13.91 -8.05 12.05
C GLU A 132 14.06 -8.82 10.73
N LEU A 133 13.15 -8.64 9.77
CA LEU A 133 13.30 -9.19 8.42
C LEU A 133 14.59 -8.67 7.76
N GLY A 134 14.85 -7.37 7.89
CA GLY A 134 16.10 -6.75 7.43
C GLY A 134 17.34 -7.36 8.07
N ARG A 135 17.31 -7.62 9.37
CA ARG A 135 18.41 -8.27 10.12
C ARG A 135 18.72 -9.66 9.60
N VAL A 136 17.70 -10.50 9.38
CA VAL A 136 17.88 -11.87 8.86
C VAL A 136 18.54 -11.84 7.48
N ILE A 137 18.06 -10.99 6.58
CA ILE A 137 18.66 -10.84 5.24
C ILE A 137 20.10 -10.32 5.32
N ALA A 138 20.35 -9.28 6.12
CA ALA A 138 21.68 -8.70 6.29
C ALA A 138 22.68 -9.70 6.87
N GLN A 139 22.26 -10.51 7.85
CA GLN A 139 23.11 -11.54 8.45
C GLN A 139 23.55 -12.59 7.43
N SER A 140 22.62 -13.12 6.63
CA SER A 140 22.95 -14.10 5.59
C SER A 140 23.80 -13.50 4.47
N PHE A 141 23.56 -12.24 4.08
CA PHE A 141 24.46 -11.54 3.15
C PHE A 141 25.86 -11.34 3.74
N GLY A 142 25.97 -11.05 5.04
CA GLY A 142 27.24 -10.93 5.74
C GLY A 142 28.00 -12.25 5.88
N GLN A 143 27.33 -13.39 5.81
CA GLN A 143 27.99 -14.70 5.71
C GLN A 143 28.48 -14.99 4.29
N LEU A 144 27.72 -14.57 3.27
CA LEU A 144 28.03 -14.83 1.86
C LEU A 144 29.13 -13.90 1.33
N ILE A 145 28.98 -12.59 1.52
CA ILE A 145 29.82 -11.57 0.86
C ILE A 145 31.31 -11.74 1.16
N PRO A 146 31.76 -12.02 2.40
CA PRO A 146 33.18 -12.24 2.68
C PRO A 146 33.78 -13.44 1.94
N THR A 147 32.97 -14.43 1.55
CA THR A 147 33.43 -15.63 0.84
C THR A 147 33.61 -15.43 -0.67
N LEU A 148 33.20 -14.28 -1.22
CA LEU A 148 33.35 -13.98 -2.65
C LEU A 148 34.82 -13.87 -3.04
N THR A 149 35.22 -14.60 -4.09
CA THR A 149 36.56 -14.48 -4.69
C THR A 149 36.74 -13.12 -5.36
N ASN A 150 37.99 -12.73 -5.65
CA ASN A 150 38.27 -11.49 -6.38
C ASN A 150 37.60 -11.47 -7.76
N GLU A 151 37.63 -12.60 -8.48
CA GLU A 151 36.97 -12.75 -9.78
C GLU A 151 35.45 -12.56 -9.66
N GLN A 152 34.82 -13.16 -8.65
CA GLN A 152 33.38 -12.98 -8.42
C GLN A 152 33.03 -11.53 -8.12
N ARG A 153 33.84 -10.83 -7.30
CA ARG A 153 33.63 -9.41 -7.00
C ARG A 153 33.72 -8.55 -8.26
N GLU A 154 34.71 -8.79 -9.11
CA GLU A 154 34.88 -8.09 -10.38
C GLU A 154 33.71 -8.35 -11.35
N GLN A 155 33.23 -9.60 -11.45
CA GLN A 155 32.06 -9.94 -12.26
C GLN A 155 30.78 -9.27 -11.75
N LEU A 156 30.54 -9.27 -10.43
CA LEU A 156 29.40 -8.56 -9.84
C LEU A 156 29.48 -7.05 -10.10
N GLN A 157 30.67 -6.45 -9.98
CA GLN A 157 30.87 -5.04 -10.30
C GLN A 157 30.57 -4.75 -11.78
N THR A 158 31.07 -5.59 -12.69
CA THR A 158 30.77 -5.50 -14.14
C THR A 158 29.27 -5.57 -14.42
N ILE A 159 28.55 -6.48 -13.75
CA ILE A 159 27.08 -6.59 -13.87
C ILE A 159 26.42 -5.28 -13.42
N ARG A 160 26.83 -4.74 -12.27
CA ARG A 160 26.28 -3.47 -11.75
C ARG A 160 26.47 -2.33 -12.75
N GLU A 161 27.68 -2.15 -13.27
CA GLU A 161 28.03 -1.08 -14.21
C GLU A 161 27.25 -1.19 -15.52
N ALA A 162 27.09 -2.40 -16.05
CA ALA A 162 26.26 -2.62 -17.23
C ALA A 162 24.80 -2.23 -16.99
N HIS A 163 24.23 -2.53 -15.82
CA HIS A 163 22.87 -2.10 -15.47
C HIS A 163 22.74 -0.60 -15.25
N LEU A 164 23.76 0.06 -14.68
CA LEU A 164 23.77 1.52 -14.57
C LEU A 164 23.84 2.19 -15.95
N ALA A 165 24.49 1.56 -16.93
CA ALA A 165 24.64 2.06 -18.29
C ALA A 165 23.51 1.64 -19.26
N GLY A 166 22.46 0.94 -18.80
CA GLY A 166 21.39 0.43 -19.67
C GLY A 166 21.75 -0.78 -20.54
N ARG A 167 22.96 -1.31 -20.37
CA ARG A 167 23.52 -2.42 -21.17
C ARG A 167 23.47 -3.77 -20.45
N GLY A 168 22.81 -3.86 -19.29
CA GLY A 168 22.71 -5.11 -18.54
C GLY A 168 22.13 -6.28 -19.34
N HIS A 169 21.36 -6.02 -20.41
CA HIS A 169 20.79 -7.03 -21.31
C HIS A 169 21.79 -7.65 -22.29
N GLU A 170 22.94 -7.01 -22.50
CA GLU A 170 24.02 -7.52 -23.32
C GLU A 170 24.80 -8.63 -22.60
N LEU A 171 24.73 -8.66 -21.26
CA LEU A 171 25.39 -9.69 -20.46
C LEU A 171 24.57 -10.99 -20.43
N SER A 172 25.14 -12.05 -21.01
CA SER A 172 24.59 -13.39 -20.97
C SER A 172 25.33 -14.26 -19.97
N PHE A 173 24.58 -14.85 -19.04
CA PHE A 173 25.11 -15.84 -18.11
C PHE A 173 24.14 -17.04 -18.00
N ASP A 174 24.71 -18.22 -17.86
CA ASP A 174 23.98 -19.44 -17.54
C ASP A 174 23.87 -19.58 -16.02
N GLY A 175 22.73 -19.12 -15.49
CA GLY A 175 22.42 -19.27 -14.07
C GLY A 175 22.03 -20.71 -13.71
N PRO A 176 22.11 -21.07 -12.41
CA PRO A 176 21.79 -22.41 -11.95
C PRO A 176 20.31 -22.76 -12.21
N LYS A 177 20.05 -24.00 -12.65
CA LYS A 177 18.69 -24.54 -12.81
C LYS A 177 18.20 -25.11 -11.48
N LEU A 178 17.43 -24.31 -10.75
CA LEU A 178 16.93 -24.65 -9.42
C LEU A 178 15.45 -25.07 -9.46
N LYS A 179 15.11 -26.18 -8.80
CA LYS A 179 13.72 -26.68 -8.67
C LYS A 179 13.14 -26.21 -7.33
N MET A 180 12.11 -25.37 -7.37
CA MET A 180 11.44 -24.79 -6.20
C MET A 180 10.04 -24.29 -6.55
N SER A 181 9.27 -23.90 -5.53
CA SER A 181 7.94 -23.32 -5.74
C SER A 181 8.01 -21.97 -6.47
N LYS A 182 6.89 -21.54 -7.08
CA LYS A 182 6.81 -20.22 -7.74
C LYS A 182 7.03 -19.07 -6.75
N ALA A 183 6.59 -19.23 -5.51
CA ALA A 183 6.75 -18.23 -4.44
C ALA A 183 8.24 -18.10 -4.05
N ASP A 184 8.87 -19.23 -3.73
CA ASP A 184 10.30 -19.26 -3.34
C ASP A 184 11.19 -18.74 -4.47
N LYS A 185 10.88 -19.07 -5.73
CA LYS A 185 11.61 -18.53 -6.89
C LYS A 185 11.54 -17.01 -6.98
N LYS A 186 10.39 -16.43 -6.63
CA LYS A 186 10.19 -14.97 -6.64
C LYS A 186 10.99 -14.30 -5.50
N GLU A 187 11.06 -14.95 -4.34
CA GLU A 187 11.87 -14.47 -3.22
C GLU A 187 13.37 -14.61 -3.49
N LEU A 188 13.84 -15.75 -4.02
CA LEU A 188 15.23 -15.91 -4.42
C LEU A 188 15.65 -14.85 -5.46
N THR A 189 14.78 -14.59 -6.43
CA THR A 189 14.97 -13.51 -7.42
C THR A 189 15.13 -12.15 -6.74
N ASN A 190 14.32 -11.87 -5.73
CA ASN A 190 14.41 -10.62 -4.98
C ASN A 190 15.71 -10.52 -4.16
N LEU A 191 16.07 -11.58 -3.45
CA LEU A 191 17.29 -11.66 -2.64
C LEU A 191 18.55 -11.53 -3.50
N ALA A 192 18.66 -12.29 -4.60
CA ALA A 192 19.83 -12.21 -5.48
C ALA A 192 20.01 -10.80 -6.08
N ALA A 193 18.93 -10.14 -6.48
CA ALA A 193 19.02 -8.75 -6.97
C ALA A 193 19.46 -7.76 -5.88
N ARG A 194 19.02 -7.98 -4.63
CA ARG A 194 19.45 -7.19 -3.46
C ARG A 194 20.91 -7.47 -3.12
N LEU A 195 21.35 -8.73 -3.21
CA LEU A 195 22.74 -9.13 -2.97
C LEU A 195 23.67 -8.34 -3.87
N LEU A 196 23.41 -8.29 -5.18
CA LEU A 196 24.20 -7.45 -6.10
C LEU A 196 24.30 -6.02 -5.59
N SER A 197 23.16 -5.42 -5.26
CA SER A 197 23.10 -4.01 -4.89
C SER A 197 23.86 -3.71 -3.60
N TRP A 198 23.80 -4.61 -2.62
CA TRP A 198 24.46 -4.48 -1.32
C TRP A 198 25.94 -4.82 -1.38
N SER A 199 26.35 -5.83 -2.16
CA SER A 199 27.74 -6.27 -2.26
C SER A 199 28.61 -5.39 -3.14
N THR A 200 28.00 -4.62 -4.05
CA THR A 200 28.71 -3.73 -5.00
C THR A 200 28.36 -2.25 -4.81
N GLY A 201 27.37 -1.95 -3.96
CA GLY A 201 26.90 -0.59 -3.75
C GLY A 201 27.77 0.16 -2.77
N SER A 202 27.85 1.48 -2.97
CA SER A 202 28.28 2.36 -1.91
C SER A 202 27.15 2.54 -0.91
N ALA A 203 27.51 3.00 0.28
CA ALA A 203 26.55 3.10 1.35
C ALA A 203 25.47 4.18 1.05
N GLU A 204 25.71 5.11 0.11
CA GLU A 204 24.73 6.11 -0.38
C GLU A 204 23.52 5.44 -1.05
N PHE A 205 23.72 4.28 -1.68
CA PHE A 205 22.63 3.52 -2.29
C PHE A 205 21.66 2.96 -1.25
N ASN A 206 22.17 2.56 -0.09
CA ASN A 206 21.37 2.03 1.02
C ASN A 206 20.55 3.15 1.70
N ASP A 207 21.14 4.34 1.77
CA ASP A 207 20.53 5.54 2.32
C ASP A 207 19.39 6.08 1.48
N PHE A 208 19.35 5.74 0.20
CA PHE A 208 18.35 6.26 -0.72
C PHE A 208 16.96 5.67 -0.43
N GLU A 209 15.97 6.56 -0.30
CA GLU A 209 14.55 6.19 -0.40
C GLU A 209 13.77 7.25 -1.17
N VAL A 210 12.74 6.81 -1.91
CA VAL A 210 11.92 7.72 -2.71
C VAL A 210 10.84 8.33 -1.84
N VAL A 211 10.74 9.66 -1.90
CA VAL A 211 9.64 10.44 -1.35
C VAL A 211 8.28 9.85 -1.73
N GLY A 212 7.38 9.76 -0.75
CA GLY A 212 6.04 9.22 -0.97
C GLY A 212 6.03 7.71 -1.23
N LYS A 213 7.13 6.99 -1.00
CA LYS A 213 7.07 5.55 -0.74
C LYS A 213 6.75 5.22 0.69
N PRO A 214 7.26 5.89 1.75
CA PRO A 214 6.68 5.67 3.06
C PRO A 214 5.16 5.89 3.03
N SER A 215 4.46 5.23 3.95
CA SER A 215 3.00 5.23 4.02
C SER A 215 2.32 4.52 2.83
N GLN A 216 2.79 3.33 2.43
CA GLN A 216 2.11 2.53 1.37
C GLN A 216 0.88 1.77 1.90
N HIS A 217 0.03 2.41 2.71
CA HIS A 217 -1.16 1.77 3.30
C HIS A 217 -2.47 2.14 2.58
N PHE A 218 -2.38 2.95 1.53
CA PHE A 218 -3.53 3.58 0.86
C PHE A 218 -3.87 2.96 -0.51
N GLY A 219 -3.39 1.74 -0.79
CA GLY A 219 -3.92 0.94 -1.90
C GLY A 219 -3.57 1.38 -3.33
N PHE A 220 -2.74 2.41 -3.54
CA PHE A 220 -2.37 2.83 -4.91
C PHE A 220 -1.72 1.71 -5.75
N VAL A 221 -1.07 0.73 -5.10
CA VAL A 221 -0.51 -0.43 -5.79
C VAL A 221 -1.62 -1.30 -6.40
N SER A 222 -2.79 -1.40 -5.76
CA SER A 222 -3.93 -2.15 -6.30
C SER A 222 -4.39 -1.60 -7.64
N LEU A 223 -4.45 -0.27 -7.79
CA LEU A 223 -4.87 0.37 -9.04
C LEU A 223 -4.01 -0.09 -10.23
N ARG A 224 -2.72 -0.36 -10.01
CA ARG A 224 -1.82 -0.85 -11.08
C ARG A 224 -2.02 -2.31 -11.43
N ILE A 225 -2.49 -3.11 -10.48
CA ILE A 225 -2.70 -4.54 -10.65
C ILE A 225 -4.06 -4.76 -11.30
N GLU A 226 -5.06 -4.06 -10.78
CA GLU A 226 -6.43 -4.16 -11.24
C GLU A 226 -6.58 -3.58 -12.66
N SER A 227 -5.86 -2.53 -13.04
CA SER A 227 -6.01 -1.89 -14.36
C SER A 227 -5.63 -2.76 -15.57
N ASN A 228 -4.90 -3.86 -15.41
CA ASN A 228 -4.26 -4.62 -16.50
C ASN A 228 -3.33 -3.76 -17.42
N HIS A 229 -3.05 -2.50 -17.08
CA HIS A 229 -2.19 -1.57 -17.81
C HIS A 229 -1.41 -0.63 -16.87
N GLY A 230 -0.33 -0.02 -17.33
CA GLY A 230 0.48 0.88 -16.48
C GLY A 230 -0.29 2.11 -15.97
N VAL A 231 -0.55 2.20 -14.65
CA VAL A 231 -1.14 3.41 -14.03
C VAL A 231 -0.05 4.37 -13.57
N LYS A 232 -0.04 5.55 -14.19
CA LYS A 232 0.88 6.65 -13.86
C LYS A 232 0.32 7.48 -12.70
N ARG A 233 1.09 7.57 -11.61
CA ARG A 233 0.73 8.33 -10.40
C ARG A 233 0.35 9.77 -10.70
N GLY A 234 1.18 10.48 -11.46
CA GLY A 234 0.94 11.88 -11.81
C GLY A 234 -0.33 12.10 -12.64
N LYS A 235 -0.80 11.10 -13.41
CA LYS A 235 -2.08 11.19 -14.13
C LYS A 235 -3.25 11.15 -13.14
N VAL A 236 -3.25 10.16 -12.25
CA VAL A 236 -4.27 10.03 -11.20
C VAL A 236 -4.30 11.26 -10.29
N SER A 237 -3.12 11.74 -9.87
CA SER A 237 -2.99 12.97 -9.09
C SER A 237 -3.66 14.17 -9.76
N LYS A 238 -3.34 14.43 -11.04
CA LYS A 238 -3.94 15.54 -11.79
C LYS A 238 -5.46 15.46 -11.83
N GLU A 239 -6.01 14.28 -12.11
CA GLU A 239 -7.47 14.09 -12.16
C GLU A 239 -8.12 14.33 -10.79
N VAL A 240 -7.52 13.84 -9.70
CA VAL A 240 -8.02 14.10 -8.33
C VAL A 240 -7.94 15.58 -8.01
N MET A 241 -6.78 16.23 -8.24
CA MET A 241 -6.60 17.64 -7.95
C MET A 241 -7.54 18.55 -8.75
N SER A 242 -7.88 18.18 -9.99
CA SER A 242 -8.87 18.90 -10.80
C SER A 242 -10.31 18.74 -10.33
N LEU A 243 -10.62 17.67 -9.57
CA LEU A 243 -11.94 17.43 -9.00
C LEU A 243 -12.14 18.18 -7.67
N LEU A 244 -11.07 18.38 -6.91
CA LEU A 244 -11.10 19.03 -5.62
C LEU A 244 -11.28 20.55 -5.76
N THR A 245 -11.94 21.15 -4.77
CA THR A 245 -11.95 22.62 -4.62
C THR A 245 -10.55 23.13 -4.25
N ASP A 246 -10.30 24.43 -4.44
CA ASP A 246 -9.03 25.06 -4.01
C ASP A 246 -8.71 24.81 -2.53
N LYS A 247 -9.74 24.80 -1.67
CA LYS A 247 -9.58 24.52 -0.24
C LYS A 247 -9.12 23.08 -0.01
N GLN A 248 -9.80 22.11 -0.61
CA GLN A 248 -9.46 20.69 -0.51
C GLN A 248 -8.08 20.38 -1.11
N GLY A 249 -7.75 20.98 -2.25
CA GLY A 249 -6.44 20.83 -2.89
C GLY A 249 -5.31 21.39 -2.01
N LYS A 250 -5.51 22.57 -1.39
CA LYS A 250 -4.55 23.16 -0.46
C LYS A 250 -4.35 22.31 0.79
N GLN A 251 -5.38 21.63 1.29
CA GLN A 251 -5.24 20.70 2.41
C GLN A 251 -4.24 19.59 2.07
N LEU A 252 -4.35 18.94 0.90
CA LEU A 252 -3.40 17.90 0.47
C LEU A 252 -1.97 18.42 0.32
N GLN A 253 -1.80 19.62 -0.25
CA GLN A 253 -0.49 20.26 -0.40
C GLN A 253 0.14 20.59 0.96
N GLN A 254 -0.65 21.06 1.91
CA GLN A 254 -0.16 21.35 3.26
C GLN A 254 0.28 20.08 3.99
N THR A 255 -0.47 18.98 3.85
CA THR A 255 -0.05 17.68 4.39
C THR A 255 1.23 17.17 3.75
N ALA A 256 1.43 17.39 2.44
CA ALA A 256 2.70 17.10 1.77
C ALA A 256 3.87 17.87 2.40
N LYS A 257 3.70 19.16 2.72
CA LYS A 257 4.72 19.96 3.41
C LYS A 257 5.07 19.42 4.80
N ILE A 258 4.06 19.03 5.57
CA ILE A 258 4.27 18.43 6.90
C ILE A 258 5.03 17.11 6.78
N ASN A 259 4.57 16.20 5.92
CA ASN A 259 5.23 14.93 5.68
C ASN A 259 6.64 15.09 5.10
N ASN A 260 6.93 16.16 4.36
CA ASN A 260 8.29 16.44 3.89
C ASN A 260 9.26 16.63 5.08
N SER A 261 8.85 17.41 6.09
CA SER A 261 9.64 17.57 7.31
C SER A 261 9.82 16.25 8.05
N GLN A 262 8.73 15.50 8.25
CA GLN A 262 8.76 14.20 8.92
C GLN A 262 9.58 13.15 8.16
N PHE A 263 9.62 13.25 6.82
CA PHE A 263 10.42 12.36 6.00
C PHE A 263 11.92 12.50 6.30
N GLN A 264 12.41 13.70 6.62
CA GLN A 264 13.81 13.89 7.01
C GLN A 264 14.13 13.17 8.31
N GLU A 265 13.26 13.27 9.31
CA GLU A 265 13.39 12.53 10.58
C GLU A 265 13.33 11.02 10.36
N PHE A 266 12.41 10.56 9.51
CA PHE A 266 12.31 9.16 9.09
C PHE A 266 13.61 8.68 8.45
N MET A 267 14.22 9.46 7.56
CA MET A 267 15.48 9.10 6.90
C MET A 267 16.63 9.01 7.89
N GLN A 268 16.69 9.90 8.89
CA GLN A 268 17.70 9.84 9.94
C GLN A 268 17.54 8.59 10.83
N ALA A 269 16.31 8.27 11.25
CA ALA A 269 16.02 7.07 12.04
C ALA A 269 16.33 5.79 11.25
N ARG A 270 15.88 5.73 10.00
CA ARG A 270 16.19 4.65 9.05
C ARG A 270 17.69 4.50 8.84
N GLY A 271 18.44 5.60 8.77
CA GLY A 271 19.89 5.61 8.66
C GLY A 271 20.59 4.92 9.83
N LYS A 272 20.11 5.12 11.08
CA LYS A 272 20.65 4.43 12.27
C LYS A 272 20.41 2.91 12.20
N LEU A 273 19.21 2.49 11.79
CA LEU A 273 18.90 1.09 11.55
C LEU A 273 19.83 0.50 10.49
N LEU A 274 20.00 1.18 9.36
CA LEU A 274 20.89 0.75 8.29
C LEU A 274 22.33 0.54 8.78
N ARG A 275 22.89 1.45 9.59
CA ARG A 275 24.26 1.28 10.09
C ARG A 275 24.41 0.06 10.97
N THR A 276 23.36 -0.25 11.73
CA THR A 276 23.31 -1.45 12.56
C THR A 276 23.29 -2.72 11.70
N LEU A 277 22.67 -2.68 10.52
CA LEU A 277 22.66 -3.81 9.57
C LEU A 277 23.97 -3.92 8.76
N GLU A 278 24.56 -2.77 8.39
CA GLU A 278 25.75 -2.69 7.51
C GLU A 278 27.00 -3.29 8.15
N VAL A 279 27.09 -3.40 9.48
CA VAL A 279 28.21 -4.08 10.15
C VAL A 279 28.39 -5.53 9.67
N ALA A 280 27.31 -6.17 9.18
CA ALA A 280 27.37 -7.51 8.61
C ALA A 280 28.22 -7.58 7.33
N LEU A 281 28.41 -6.47 6.59
CA LEU A 281 29.32 -6.40 5.44
C LEU A 281 30.77 -6.66 5.85
N GLU A 282 31.12 -6.30 7.07
CA GLU A 282 32.46 -6.40 7.64
C GLU A 282 32.64 -7.72 8.42
N GLY A 283 31.62 -8.59 8.42
CA GLY A 283 31.61 -9.86 9.15
C GLY A 283 31.29 -9.71 10.64
N GLU A 284 30.87 -8.52 11.09
CA GLU A 284 30.49 -8.29 12.48
C GLU A 284 29.07 -8.80 12.79
N VAL A 285 28.82 -9.07 14.08
CA VAL A 285 27.52 -9.52 14.57
C VAL A 285 26.57 -8.34 14.72
N ILE A 286 25.38 -8.45 14.12
CA ILE A 286 24.35 -7.40 14.21
C ILE A 286 23.77 -7.34 15.63
N ASP A 287 23.78 -6.15 16.24
CA ASP A 287 23.15 -5.87 17.53
C ASP A 287 21.61 -5.88 17.40
N LYS A 288 20.99 -7.00 17.80
CA LYS A 288 19.54 -7.20 17.73
C LYS A 288 18.75 -6.18 18.55
N THR A 289 19.29 -5.70 19.67
CA THR A 289 18.59 -4.73 20.54
C THR A 289 18.47 -3.39 19.82
N LYS A 290 19.55 -2.93 19.18
CA LYS A 290 19.53 -1.70 18.37
C LYS A 290 18.64 -1.82 17.13
N VAL A 291 18.63 -2.99 16.48
CA VAL A 291 17.71 -3.25 15.35
C VAL A 291 16.26 -3.06 15.79
N ILE A 292 15.87 -3.64 16.93
CA ILE A 292 14.52 -3.50 17.46
C ILE A 292 14.24 -2.03 17.80
N GLU A 293 15.13 -1.37 18.52
CA GLU A 293 14.95 0.04 18.92
C GLU A 293 14.78 0.97 17.71
N TYR A 294 15.69 0.91 16.74
CA TYR A 294 15.65 1.78 15.56
C TYR A 294 14.55 1.41 14.56
N GLY A 295 14.20 0.12 14.49
CA GLY A 295 13.03 -0.36 13.76
C GLY A 295 11.73 0.24 14.29
N LYS A 296 11.54 0.20 15.61
CA LYS A 296 10.40 0.85 16.30
C LYS A 296 10.33 2.34 16.01
N GLN A 297 11.45 3.06 16.15
CA GLN A 297 11.52 4.51 15.89
C GLN A 297 11.15 4.84 14.44
N THR A 298 11.66 4.06 13.48
CA THR A 298 11.37 4.24 12.05
C THR A 298 9.89 3.98 11.75
N GLY A 299 9.31 2.91 12.32
CA GLY A 299 7.90 2.57 12.18
C GLY A 299 6.96 3.64 12.74
N ILE A 300 7.28 4.22 13.90
CA ILE A 300 6.50 5.32 14.49
C ILE A 300 6.49 6.55 13.56
N LEU A 301 7.63 6.91 12.97
CA LEU A 301 7.73 8.06 12.07
C LEU A 301 6.95 7.83 10.77
N GLU A 302 7.02 6.62 10.21
CA GLU A 302 6.21 6.25 9.04
C GLU A 302 4.71 6.25 9.35
N ALA A 303 4.29 5.71 10.50
CA ALA A 303 2.91 5.74 10.94
C ALA A 303 2.43 7.17 11.22
N SER A 304 3.28 8.04 11.76
CA SER A 304 2.96 9.47 11.93
C SER A 304 2.65 10.13 10.59
N MET A 305 3.49 9.95 9.56
CA MET A 305 3.22 10.46 8.21
C MET A 305 1.92 9.88 7.62
N THR A 306 1.69 8.58 7.85
CA THR A 306 0.48 7.87 7.40
C THR A 306 -0.77 8.43 8.08
N TRP A 307 -0.71 8.71 9.39
CA TRP A 307 -1.81 9.28 10.14
C TRP A 307 -2.22 10.65 9.60
N GLU A 308 -1.25 11.56 9.38
CA GLU A 308 -1.54 12.89 8.84
C GLU A 308 -2.22 12.81 7.46
N GLN A 309 -1.75 11.89 6.60
CA GLN A 309 -2.38 11.63 5.30
C GLN A 309 -3.82 11.09 5.46
N ALA A 310 -4.05 10.17 6.40
CA ALA A 310 -5.37 9.61 6.64
C ALA A 310 -6.35 10.68 7.14
N GLN A 311 -5.94 11.51 8.10
CA GLN A 311 -6.79 12.58 8.66
C GLN A 311 -7.19 13.59 7.59
N VAL A 312 -6.25 14.09 6.77
CA VAL A 312 -6.60 15.05 5.71
C VAL A 312 -7.51 14.44 4.63
N MET A 313 -7.30 13.17 4.28
CA MET A 313 -8.15 12.47 3.33
C MET A 313 -9.56 12.26 3.89
N LEU A 314 -9.69 11.99 5.20
CA LEU A 314 -10.97 11.92 5.89
C LEU A 314 -11.64 13.29 5.89
N GLU A 315 -10.95 14.37 6.28
CA GLU A 315 -11.45 15.76 6.21
C GLU A 315 -12.00 16.11 4.82
N ILE A 316 -11.24 15.77 3.77
CA ILE A 316 -11.68 15.96 2.38
C ILE A 316 -12.95 15.16 2.13
N ARG A 317 -12.98 13.87 2.50
CA ARG A 317 -14.18 13.03 2.38
C ARG A 317 -15.40 13.66 3.04
N GLN A 318 -15.27 14.26 4.23
CA GLN A 318 -16.38 14.91 4.95
C GLN A 318 -16.96 16.11 4.20
N SER A 319 -16.13 16.76 3.38
CA SER A 319 -16.47 17.99 2.66
C SER A 319 -16.80 17.76 1.19
N LEU A 320 -16.80 16.51 0.71
CA LEU A 320 -17.11 16.20 -0.68
C LEU A 320 -18.58 16.52 -0.98
N THR A 321 -18.83 17.13 -2.14
CA THR A 321 -20.18 17.15 -2.70
C THR A 321 -20.56 15.76 -3.23
N GLN A 322 -21.86 15.52 -3.41
CA GLN A 322 -22.36 14.28 -4.02
C GLN A 322 -21.75 14.05 -5.42
N GLU A 323 -21.60 15.11 -6.22
CA GLU A 323 -20.97 15.04 -7.54
C GLU A 323 -19.49 14.64 -7.45
N GLN A 324 -18.73 15.20 -6.50
CA GLN A 324 -17.34 14.83 -6.29
C GLN A 324 -17.20 13.37 -5.86
N ALA A 325 -18.02 12.91 -4.89
CA ALA A 325 -18.00 11.53 -4.43
C ALA A 325 -18.32 10.54 -5.59
N SER A 326 -19.33 10.86 -6.40
CA SER A 326 -19.66 10.08 -7.60
C SER A 326 -18.51 10.04 -8.60
N THR A 327 -17.89 11.19 -8.87
CA THR A 327 -16.80 11.30 -9.83
C THR A 327 -15.55 10.54 -9.38
N LEU A 328 -15.25 10.50 -8.07
CA LEU A 328 -14.17 9.67 -7.52
C LEU A 328 -14.44 8.18 -7.76
N LEU A 329 -15.66 7.70 -7.50
CA LEU A 329 -16.02 6.29 -7.73
C LEU A 329 -15.89 5.92 -9.22
N ASP A 330 -16.34 6.79 -10.12
CA ASP A 330 -16.20 6.58 -11.57
C ASP A 330 -14.75 6.68 -12.04
N MET A 331 -13.95 7.58 -11.46
CA MET A 331 -12.51 7.65 -11.69
C MET A 331 -11.82 6.35 -11.30
N ARG A 332 -12.14 5.77 -10.14
CA ARG A 332 -11.58 4.49 -9.71
C ARG A 332 -11.84 3.40 -10.74
N ARG A 333 -13.07 3.27 -11.22
CA ARG A 333 -13.45 2.24 -12.21
C ARG A 333 -12.63 2.31 -13.50
N ARG A 334 -12.19 3.50 -13.92
CA ARG A 334 -11.30 3.65 -15.09
C ARG A 334 -9.89 3.08 -14.84
N TYR A 335 -9.52 2.88 -13.58
CA TYR A 335 -8.22 2.37 -13.15
C TYR A 335 -8.28 0.96 -12.56
N THR A 336 -9.45 0.33 -12.48
CA THR A 336 -9.59 -1.03 -11.96
C THR A 336 -10.38 -1.87 -12.96
N ALA A 337 -9.81 -2.95 -13.49
CA ALA A 337 -10.62 -3.97 -14.16
C ALA A 337 -11.57 -4.59 -13.14
N GLN A 338 -12.69 -5.14 -13.62
CA GLN A 338 -13.51 -6.06 -12.83
C GLN A 338 -12.67 -7.33 -12.58
N VAL A 339 -11.83 -7.30 -11.56
CA VAL A 339 -11.07 -8.47 -11.13
C VAL A 339 -11.90 -9.18 -10.08
N ASP A 340 -12.35 -10.38 -10.39
CA ASP A 340 -12.77 -11.36 -9.38
C ASP A 340 -11.54 -11.69 -8.53
N LEU A 341 -11.37 -10.97 -7.42
CA LEU A 341 -10.35 -11.26 -6.44
C LEU A 341 -10.69 -12.62 -5.81
N LYS A 342 -9.88 -13.64 -6.12
CA LYS A 342 -10.02 -14.99 -5.57
C LYS A 342 -10.06 -14.96 -4.04
N GLU A 343 -11.10 -15.62 -3.52
CA GLU A 343 -11.51 -15.73 -2.13
C GLU A 343 -10.46 -16.43 -1.24
N THR A 344 -9.93 -15.69 -0.26
CA THR A 344 -9.44 -16.25 1.02
C THR A 344 -9.97 -15.45 2.22
N MET A 345 -10.99 -14.62 2.01
CA MET A 345 -11.46 -13.66 3.00
C MET A 345 -12.91 -13.95 3.39
N SER A 346 -13.26 -13.69 4.66
CA SER A 346 -14.61 -13.93 5.15
C SER A 346 -15.64 -13.05 4.43
N SER A 347 -16.88 -13.53 4.32
CA SER A 347 -18.00 -12.75 3.77
C SER A 347 -18.23 -11.43 4.52
N LEU A 348 -17.96 -11.39 5.83
CA LEU A 348 -18.10 -10.16 6.62
C LEU A 348 -17.03 -9.13 6.29
N ASP A 349 -15.78 -9.56 6.16
CA ASP A 349 -14.70 -8.67 5.73
C ASP A 349 -14.92 -8.19 4.29
N ARG A 350 -15.43 -9.05 3.41
CA ARG A 350 -15.83 -8.63 2.06
C ARG A 350 -16.95 -7.60 2.08
N GLY A 351 -17.94 -7.78 2.95
CA GLY A 351 -19.01 -6.81 3.15
C GLY A 351 -18.50 -5.46 3.67
N ARG A 352 -17.61 -5.47 4.67
CA ARG A 352 -16.94 -4.27 5.21
C ARG A 352 -16.20 -3.50 4.13
N GLN A 353 -15.47 -4.22 3.28
CA GLN A 353 -14.74 -3.65 2.16
C GLN A 353 -15.64 -2.96 1.14
N LEU A 354 -16.75 -3.59 0.79
CA LEU A 354 -17.72 -3.01 -0.13
C LEU A 354 -18.44 -1.80 0.51
N TYR A 355 -18.70 -1.88 1.81
CA TYR A 355 -19.31 -0.79 2.57
C TYR A 355 -18.45 0.47 2.59
N ALA A 356 -17.13 0.38 2.49
CA ALA A 356 -16.26 1.55 2.38
C ALA A 356 -16.66 2.46 1.21
N GLN A 357 -17.11 1.90 0.07
CA GLN A 357 -17.64 2.68 -1.05
C GLN A 357 -18.97 3.36 -0.73
N CYS A 358 -19.84 2.68 0.02
CA CYS A 358 -21.13 3.24 0.47
C CYS A 358 -20.92 4.36 1.50
N SER A 359 -19.93 4.19 2.37
CA SER A 359 -19.60 5.11 3.46
C SER A 359 -19.14 6.48 2.95
N LEU A 360 -18.67 6.59 1.70
CA LEU A 360 -18.38 7.88 1.06
C LEU A 360 -19.57 8.83 1.08
N CYS A 361 -20.78 8.31 0.91
CA CYS A 361 -22.01 9.10 0.93
C CYS A 361 -22.83 8.87 2.21
N HIS A 362 -22.80 7.66 2.77
CA HIS A 362 -23.67 7.21 3.86
C HIS A 362 -22.95 7.09 5.22
N SER A 363 -22.02 8.01 5.54
CA SER A 363 -21.31 7.98 6.82
C SER A 363 -22.16 8.52 7.97
N ASN A 364 -22.05 7.91 9.16
CA ASN A 364 -22.69 8.38 10.39
C ASN A 364 -21.98 9.59 11.02
N THR A 365 -20.81 9.95 10.49
CA THR A 365 -19.89 10.92 11.11
C THR A 365 -20.03 12.34 10.56
N PHE A 366 -20.80 12.56 9.49
CA PHE A 366 -21.03 13.89 8.89
C PHE A 366 -22.52 14.21 8.85
N SER A 367 -22.86 15.51 8.78
CA SER A 367 -24.27 15.90 8.68
C SER A 367 -24.91 15.17 7.50
N SER A 368 -26.10 14.63 7.73
CA SER A 368 -27.01 13.89 6.83
C SER A 368 -27.47 14.69 5.60
N THR A 369 -26.58 15.47 5.00
CA THR A 369 -26.86 16.35 3.86
C THR A 369 -26.58 15.68 2.51
N VAL A 370 -25.67 14.71 2.46
CA VAL A 370 -25.29 14.02 1.22
C VAL A 370 -26.15 12.78 0.94
N ALA A 371 -26.33 11.91 1.94
CA ALA A 371 -27.16 10.71 1.83
C ALA A 371 -27.71 10.30 3.21
N PRO A 372 -28.78 9.48 3.28
CA PRO A 372 -29.34 9.01 4.55
C PRO A 372 -28.42 8.00 5.24
N ASN A 373 -28.58 7.84 6.55
CA ASN A 373 -27.96 6.78 7.32
C ASN A 373 -28.48 5.40 6.87
N ILE A 374 -27.55 4.44 6.68
CA ILE A 374 -27.86 3.08 6.22
C ILE A 374 -27.53 1.98 7.24
N ASP A 375 -27.26 2.34 8.48
CA ASP A 375 -27.16 1.40 9.59
C ASP A 375 -28.45 0.64 9.75
N ASN A 376 -28.36 -0.70 9.86
CA ASN A 376 -29.51 -1.58 10.03
C ASN A 376 -30.63 -1.29 9.02
N VAL A 377 -30.30 -0.95 7.77
CA VAL A 377 -31.30 -0.56 6.75
C VAL A 377 -32.22 -1.72 6.36
N VAL A 378 -31.77 -2.96 6.53
CA VAL A 378 -32.59 -4.16 6.27
C VAL A 378 -33.78 -4.16 7.23
N GLY A 379 -34.99 -4.17 6.67
CA GLY A 379 -36.25 -4.11 7.41
C GLY A 379 -36.74 -2.69 7.73
N LYS A 380 -35.93 -1.63 7.54
CA LYS A 380 -36.38 -0.25 7.74
C LYS A 380 -37.37 0.19 6.67
N ARG A 381 -38.21 1.18 7.01
CA ARG A 381 -39.10 1.82 6.04
C ARG A 381 -38.28 2.54 4.97
N ILE A 382 -38.75 2.48 3.73
CA ILE A 382 -38.09 3.18 2.63
C ILE A 382 -38.31 4.69 2.80
N ALA A 383 -37.28 5.48 2.51
CA ALA A 383 -37.30 6.94 2.58
C ALA A 383 -37.70 7.52 3.96
N SER A 384 -37.26 6.89 5.06
CA SER A 384 -37.74 7.22 6.42
C SER A 384 -36.68 7.73 7.40
N ASP A 385 -35.44 7.96 6.97
CA ASP A 385 -34.45 8.64 7.82
C ASP A 385 -34.90 10.09 8.08
N GLN A 386 -35.17 10.41 9.34
CA GLN A 386 -35.70 11.71 9.76
C GLN A 386 -34.64 12.81 9.70
N ASP A 387 -33.37 12.44 9.78
CA ASP A 387 -32.27 13.39 9.74
C ASP A 387 -31.88 13.72 8.30
N PHE A 388 -32.34 12.93 7.30
CA PHE A 388 -32.07 13.17 5.90
C PHE A 388 -33.11 14.12 5.26
N ARG A 389 -32.64 15.30 4.84
CA ARG A 389 -33.52 16.42 4.46
C ARG A 389 -34.37 16.17 3.21
N ARG A 390 -33.85 15.48 2.19
CA ARG A 390 -34.53 15.37 0.89
C ARG A 390 -34.20 14.09 0.14
N TYR A 391 -35.16 13.18 0.13
CA TYR A 391 -35.19 12.08 -0.85
C TYR A 391 -35.64 12.59 -2.22
N SER A 392 -35.20 11.90 -3.28
CA SER A 392 -35.71 12.11 -4.63
C SER A 392 -37.17 11.71 -4.75
N ASP A 393 -37.92 12.37 -5.64
CA ASP A 393 -39.32 12.04 -5.93
C ASP A 393 -39.49 10.57 -6.31
N GLY A 394 -38.60 10.02 -7.14
CA GLY A 394 -38.63 8.60 -7.49
C GLY A 394 -38.47 7.64 -6.30
N MET A 395 -37.68 8.02 -5.28
CA MET A 395 -37.54 7.23 -4.05
C MET A 395 -38.78 7.35 -3.16
N GLN A 396 -39.40 8.54 -3.11
CA GLN A 396 -40.64 8.77 -2.38
C GLN A 396 -41.81 7.99 -3.00
N ASP A 397 -41.92 7.98 -4.33
CA ASP A 397 -42.94 7.19 -5.04
C ASP A 397 -42.72 5.69 -4.84
N PHE A 398 -41.47 5.23 -4.94
CA PHE A 398 -41.13 3.84 -4.67
C PHE A 398 -41.50 3.41 -3.24
N ALA A 399 -41.36 4.31 -2.26
CA ALA A 399 -41.74 4.06 -0.86
C ALA A 399 -43.26 3.93 -0.64
N LYS A 400 -44.10 4.50 -1.52
CA LYS A 400 -45.56 4.32 -1.48
C LYS A 400 -45.96 2.91 -1.88
N GLU A 401 -45.26 2.35 -2.87
CA GLU A 401 -45.50 1.00 -3.38
C GLU A 401 -44.80 -0.08 -2.56
N ASN A 402 -43.65 0.25 -1.96
CA ASN A 402 -42.82 -0.66 -1.19
C ASN A 402 -42.56 -0.10 0.21
N LYS A 403 -43.14 -0.73 1.23
CA LYS A 403 -43.13 -0.17 2.60
C LYS A 403 -41.76 -0.28 3.29
N ILE A 404 -41.00 -1.34 3.02
CA ILE A 404 -39.76 -1.67 3.75
C ILE A 404 -38.65 -2.17 2.81
N TRP A 405 -37.41 -1.97 3.21
CA TRP A 405 -36.22 -2.54 2.57
C TRP A 405 -36.03 -4.02 2.95
N THR A 406 -36.62 -4.93 2.18
CA THR A 406 -36.34 -6.37 2.33
C THR A 406 -35.00 -6.74 1.68
N GLU A 407 -34.38 -7.85 2.10
CA GLU A 407 -33.15 -8.33 1.46
C GLU A 407 -33.29 -8.52 -0.06
N PRO A 408 -34.35 -9.17 -0.60
CA PRO A 408 -34.51 -9.30 -2.05
C PRO A 408 -34.66 -7.96 -2.78
N LEU A 409 -35.27 -6.97 -2.13
CA LEU A 409 -35.43 -5.64 -2.71
C LEU A 409 -34.11 -4.87 -2.73
N LEU A 410 -33.35 -4.93 -1.63
CA LEU A 410 -32.02 -4.35 -1.54
C LEU A 410 -31.04 -5.02 -2.51
N GLN A 411 -31.14 -6.34 -2.71
CA GLN A 411 -30.38 -7.05 -3.75
C GLN A 411 -30.59 -6.44 -5.14
N ARG A 412 -31.85 -6.19 -5.52
CA ARG A 412 -32.20 -5.57 -6.81
C ARG A 412 -31.74 -4.12 -6.87
N PHE A 413 -31.93 -3.37 -5.78
CA PHE A 413 -31.55 -1.97 -5.71
C PHE A 413 -30.04 -1.79 -5.85
N LEU A 414 -29.25 -2.56 -5.10
CA LEU A 414 -27.79 -2.52 -5.16
C LEU A 414 -27.24 -3.03 -6.49
N ALA A 415 -27.95 -3.91 -7.20
CA ALA A 415 -27.55 -4.35 -8.54
C ALA A 415 -27.64 -3.21 -9.56
N SER A 416 -28.70 -2.40 -9.52
CA SER A 416 -28.81 -1.20 -10.38
C SER A 416 -29.83 -0.19 -9.83
N PRO A 417 -29.38 0.80 -9.02
CA PRO A 417 -30.28 1.73 -8.33
C PRO A 417 -31.17 2.53 -9.28
N LYS A 418 -30.60 3.09 -10.35
CA LYS A 418 -31.32 3.93 -11.32
C LYS A 418 -32.29 3.16 -12.20
N THR A 419 -32.03 1.86 -12.42
CA THR A 419 -32.96 1.00 -13.17
C THR A 419 -34.13 0.58 -12.30
N LEU A 420 -33.91 0.27 -11.02
CA LEU A 420 -35.00 -0.08 -10.11
C LEU A 420 -35.84 1.13 -9.72
N ILE A 421 -35.19 2.28 -9.48
CA ILE A 421 -35.83 3.52 -9.04
C ILE A 421 -35.43 4.66 -9.98
N PRO A 422 -36.13 4.83 -11.12
CA PRO A 422 -35.92 5.96 -12.01
C PRO A 422 -36.04 7.30 -11.26
N GLY A 423 -35.12 8.23 -11.52
CA GLY A 423 -35.09 9.52 -10.84
C GLY A 423 -34.47 9.50 -9.43
N THR A 424 -33.95 8.36 -8.95
CA THR A 424 -33.16 8.34 -7.70
C THR A 424 -31.95 9.27 -7.80
N TYR A 425 -31.69 10.04 -6.74
CA TYR A 425 -30.49 10.86 -6.64
C TYR A 425 -29.23 10.02 -6.41
N MET A 426 -29.35 8.76 -5.98
CA MET A 426 -28.20 7.89 -5.79
C MET A 426 -27.50 7.62 -7.15
N SER A 427 -26.33 8.23 -7.34
CA SER A 427 -25.53 8.11 -8.57
C SER A 427 -24.67 6.84 -8.62
N TYR A 428 -24.93 5.88 -7.74
CA TYR A 428 -24.25 4.59 -7.74
C TYR A 428 -24.72 3.75 -8.93
N ARG A 429 -23.78 3.29 -9.77
CA ARG A 429 -24.06 2.46 -10.96
C ARG A 429 -24.62 1.08 -10.61
N GLY A 430 -24.25 0.53 -9.46
CA GLY A 430 -24.61 -0.83 -9.04
C GLY A 430 -23.40 -1.74 -8.80
N LEU A 431 -23.68 -2.90 -8.19
CA LEU A 431 -22.76 -3.97 -7.84
C LEU A 431 -23.25 -5.27 -8.49
N ASP A 432 -22.63 -5.67 -9.61
CA ASP A 432 -23.13 -6.74 -10.48
C ASP A 432 -23.02 -8.13 -9.84
N ASN A 433 -21.93 -8.39 -9.11
CA ASN A 433 -21.70 -9.68 -8.47
C ASN A 433 -22.67 -9.88 -7.29
N ARG A 434 -23.42 -10.99 -7.31
CA ARG A 434 -24.40 -11.32 -6.29
C ARG A 434 -23.78 -11.64 -4.93
N GLN A 435 -22.67 -12.38 -4.90
CA GLN A 435 -21.98 -12.73 -3.65
C GLN A 435 -21.44 -11.48 -2.94
N ASP A 436 -20.98 -10.50 -3.71
CA ASP A 436 -20.57 -9.19 -3.18
C ASP A 436 -21.77 -8.44 -2.56
N ARG A 437 -22.93 -8.45 -3.23
CA ARG A 437 -24.15 -7.88 -2.63
C ARG A 437 -24.57 -8.62 -1.36
N ASP A 438 -24.52 -9.96 -1.36
CA ASP A 438 -24.84 -10.78 -0.19
C ASP A 438 -23.90 -10.44 0.98
N ALA A 439 -22.60 -10.33 0.72
CA ALA A 439 -21.58 -9.94 1.69
C ALA A 439 -21.85 -8.53 2.26
N LEU A 440 -22.11 -7.55 1.39
CA LEU A 440 -22.43 -6.18 1.78
C LEU A 440 -23.69 -6.12 2.65
N LEU A 441 -24.77 -6.80 2.26
CA LEU A 441 -26.00 -6.84 3.05
C LEU A 441 -25.78 -7.52 4.40
N LYS A 442 -25.06 -8.64 4.43
CA LYS A 442 -24.70 -9.31 5.68
C LYS A 442 -23.96 -8.37 6.64
N TYR A 443 -23.01 -7.59 6.12
CA TYR A 443 -22.30 -6.59 6.91
C TYR A 443 -23.20 -5.43 7.37
N MET A 444 -24.08 -4.92 6.51
CA MET A 444 -25.02 -3.83 6.84
C MET A 444 -26.14 -4.24 7.82
N SER A 445 -26.38 -5.54 7.95
CA SER A 445 -27.39 -6.11 8.85
C SER A 445 -26.91 -6.29 10.29
N GLN A 446 -25.60 -6.14 10.53
CA GLN A 446 -25.03 -6.22 11.87
C GLN A 446 -25.15 -4.87 12.58
N SER A 447 -25.61 -4.89 13.83
CA SER A 447 -25.62 -3.69 14.68
C SER A 447 -24.19 -3.22 14.93
N ARG A 448 -23.89 -2.02 14.44
CA ARG A 448 -22.64 -1.31 14.69
C ARG A 448 -22.83 -0.50 15.97
N ASN A 449 -22.47 -1.09 17.12
CA ASN A 449 -22.39 -0.38 18.40
C ASN A 449 -21.05 0.33 18.52
#